data_AF-A0A0H3N227-F1
#
_entry.id   AF-A0A0H3N227-F1
#
_cell.length_a   1.000
_cell.length_b   1.000
_cell.length_c   1.000
_cell.angle_alpha   90.00
_cell.angle_beta   90.00
_cell.angle_gamma   90.00
#
_symmetry.space_group_name_H-M   'P 1'
#
loop_
_entity.id
_entity.type
_entity.pdbx_description
1 polymer ?
#
loop_
_entity_poly.entity_id
_entity_poly.type
_entity_poly.pdbx_seq_one_letter_code
_entity_poly.pdbx_strand_id
1 'polypeptide(L)'
;MLKILQEKNVRMIWSKNGEEVWFNANDVGEELGIVNIRDTLRNIDREYKKKFNESTVGDSYTRNFKDKLPNFGTTFVTEEAVYNMSFRSNKAEAKLFTKWVTKALKQIRIHGYYIATEKDQEWLDIRTEGKRSEKILQMKYKSFFINTST
;
A
#
# COMPACT_ATOMS: atom_id res chain seq x y z
N MET A 1 -3.68 6.51 -2.79
CA MET A 1 -3.39 7.15 -1.50
C MET A 1 -2.57 8.42 -1.64
N LEU A 2 -1.36 8.34 -2.22
CA LEU A 2 -0.46 9.49 -2.40
C LEU A 2 -1.15 10.74 -2.96
N LYS A 3 -1.94 10.57 -4.02
CA LYS A 3 -2.70 11.67 -4.65
C LYS A 3 -3.67 12.36 -3.68
N ILE A 4 -4.38 11.59 -2.85
CA ILE A 4 -5.32 12.14 -1.86
C ILE A 4 -4.54 12.93 -0.79
N LEU A 5 -3.41 12.39 -0.31
CA LEU A 5 -2.59 13.08 0.68
C LEU A 5 -1.93 14.35 0.12
N GLN A 6 -1.57 14.35 -1.17
CA GLN A 6 -1.11 15.55 -1.88
C GLN A 6 -2.23 16.60 -2.00
N GLU A 7 -3.45 16.20 -2.36
CA GLU A 7 -4.63 17.10 -2.40
C GLU A 7 -4.95 17.70 -1.03
N LYS A 8 -4.66 16.96 0.04
CA LYS A 8 -4.79 17.41 1.44
C LYS A 8 -3.59 18.21 1.95
N ASN A 9 -2.64 18.56 1.08
CA ASN A 9 -1.43 19.32 1.40
C ASN A 9 -0.55 18.67 2.49
N VAL A 10 -0.55 17.34 2.58
CA VAL A 10 0.37 16.62 3.47
C VAL A 10 1.79 16.85 2.99
N ARG A 11 2.67 17.29 3.90
CA ARG A 11 4.09 17.47 3.61
C ARG A 11 4.76 16.11 3.46
N MET A 12 5.50 15.96 2.37
CA MET A 12 6.10 14.70 1.94
C MET A 12 7.55 14.90 1.51
N ILE A 13 8.35 13.88 1.78
CA ILE A 13 9.77 13.83 1.45
C ILE A 13 10.04 12.51 0.72
N TRP A 14 10.75 12.56 -0.40
CA TRP A 14 11.13 11.40 -1.20
C TRP A 14 12.62 11.21 -1.19
N SER A 15 13.08 9.96 -1.17
CA SER A 15 14.48 9.66 -1.48
C SER A 15 14.81 10.08 -2.91
N LYS A 16 16.07 10.41 -3.20
CA LYS A 16 16.52 10.80 -4.55
C LYS A 16 16.21 9.76 -5.64
N ASN A 17 16.21 8.47 -5.30
CA ASN A 17 15.85 7.39 -6.21
C ASN A 17 14.32 7.15 -6.32
N GLY A 18 13.51 7.84 -5.50
CA GLY A 18 12.06 7.74 -5.50
C GLY A 18 11.47 6.48 -4.88
N GLU A 19 12.31 5.59 -4.33
CA GLU A 19 11.87 4.34 -3.71
C GLU A 19 11.15 4.56 -2.38
N GLU A 20 11.60 5.53 -1.59
CA GLU A 20 11.02 5.82 -0.29
C GLU A 20 10.23 7.13 -0.32
N VAL A 21 9.07 7.10 0.33
CA VAL A 21 8.26 8.27 0.61
C VAL A 21 7.96 8.36 2.10
N TRP A 22 8.19 9.55 2.64
CA TRP A 22 8.05 9.90 4.03
C TRP A 22 6.98 10.98 4.16
N PHE A 23 5.99 10.77 5.02
CA PHE A 23 4.85 11.66 5.23
C PHE A 23 4.95 12.34 6.58
N ASN A 24 4.64 13.63 6.64
CA ASN A 24 4.68 14.36 7.90
C ASN A 24 3.67 13.79 8.89
N ALA A 25 4.14 13.37 10.06
CA ALA A 25 3.30 12.67 11.02
C ALA A 25 2.17 13.54 11.58
N ASN A 26 2.40 14.85 11.74
CA ASN A 26 1.38 15.76 12.25
C ASN A 26 0.29 16.00 11.21
N ASP A 27 0.67 16.26 9.95
CA ASP A 27 -0.29 16.49 8.87
C ASP A 27 -1.17 15.24 8.64
N VAL A 28 -0.55 14.05 8.65
CA VAL A 28 -1.28 12.78 8.59
C VAL A 28 -2.19 12.60 9.82
N GLY A 29 -1.70 12.93 11.01
CA GLY A 29 -2.47 12.86 12.25
C GLY A 29 -3.73 13.75 12.20
N GLU A 30 -3.59 14.98 11.73
CA GLU A 30 -4.67 15.94 11.55
C GLU A 30 -5.69 15.46 10.50
N GLU A 31 -5.21 15.01 9.34
CA GLU A 31 -6.07 14.49 8.29
C GLU A 31 -6.80 13.22 8.73
N LEU A 32 -6.22 12.41 9.62
CA LEU A 32 -6.86 11.23 10.20
C LEU A 32 -7.65 11.52 11.49
N GLY A 33 -7.64 12.75 12.01
CA GLY A 33 -8.35 13.10 13.25
C GLY A 33 -7.77 12.43 14.50
N ILE A 34 -6.47 12.15 14.51
CA ILE A 34 -5.77 11.57 15.65
C ILE A 34 -5.49 12.67 16.66
N VAL A 35 -6.18 12.60 17.81
CA VAL A 35 -6.09 13.60 18.89
C VAL A 35 -4.68 13.65 19.50
N ASN A 36 -4.08 12.49 19.76
CA ASN A 36 -2.75 12.40 20.35
C ASN A 36 -1.76 11.70 19.42
N ILE A 37 -1.20 12.48 18.49
CA ILE A 37 -0.21 11.97 17.54
C ILE A 37 1.06 11.49 18.23
N ARG A 38 1.47 12.11 19.35
CA ARG A 38 2.67 11.71 20.09
C ARG A 38 2.56 10.29 20.63
N ASP A 39 1.40 9.94 21.18
CA ASP A 39 1.16 8.59 21.68
C ASP A 39 1.06 7.56 20.54
N THR A 40 0.43 7.94 19.43
CA THR A 40 0.41 7.11 18.21
C THR A 40 1.83 6.83 17.71
N LEU A 41 2.66 7.87 17.61
CA LEU A 41 4.06 7.77 17.19
C LEU A 41 4.93 6.94 18.14
N ARG A 42 4.58 6.82 19.43
CA ARG A 42 5.30 5.94 20.36
C ARG A 42 5.10 4.46 20.03
N ASN A 43 3.91 4.12 19.53
CA ASN A 43 3.52 2.76 19.15
C ASN A 43 3.90 2.37 17.72
N ILE A 44 4.51 3.28 16.95
CA ILE A 44 5.05 2.99 15.62
C ILE A 44 6.51 2.57 15.78
N ASP A 45 6.92 1.50 15.11
CA ASP A 45 8.30 1.01 15.14
C ASP A 45 9.29 2.05 14.62
N ARG A 46 10.54 1.93 15.07
CA ARG A 46 11.58 2.90 14.73
C ARG A 46 11.92 2.92 13.24
N GLU A 47 11.75 1.80 12.54
CA GLU A 47 11.98 1.73 11.10
C GLU A 47 10.97 2.55 10.29
N TYR A 48 9.72 2.63 10.75
CA TYR A 48 8.64 3.33 10.05
C TYR A 48 8.51 4.81 10.42
N LYS A 49 9.47 5.36 11.19
CA LYS A 49 9.47 6.77 11.56
C LYS A 49 10.89 7.35 11.58
N LYS A 50 11.05 8.54 11.02
CA LYS A 50 12.34 9.23 10.95
C LYS A 50 12.16 10.71 11.22
N LYS A 51 13.12 11.33 11.92
CA LYS A 51 13.18 12.79 12.04
C LYS A 51 13.97 13.37 10.87
N PHE A 52 13.37 14.34 10.20
CA PHE A 52 14.03 15.14 9.17
C PHE A 52 14.23 16.56 9.66
N ASN A 53 15.41 17.11 9.41
CA ASN A 53 15.73 18.52 9.54
C ASN A 53 16.30 19.03 8.22
N GLU A 54 16.60 20.33 8.15
CA GLU A 54 17.03 20.96 6.90
C GLU A 54 18.31 20.34 6.32
N SER A 55 19.29 19.97 7.16
CA SER A 55 20.52 19.31 6.71
C SER A 55 20.30 17.89 6.20
N THR A 56 19.39 17.13 6.82
CA THR A 56 19.08 15.76 6.38
C THR A 56 18.40 15.72 5.01
N VAL A 57 17.56 16.71 4.71
CA VAL A 57 16.82 16.75 3.44
C VAL A 57 17.73 17.14 2.28
N GLY A 58 18.53 18.20 2.44
CA GLY A 58 19.31 18.80 1.34
C GLY A 58 20.26 17.83 0.62
N ASP A 59 20.79 16.84 1.32
CA ASP A 59 21.83 15.97 0.75
C ASP A 59 21.28 14.78 -0.03
N SER A 60 20.08 14.27 0.30
CA SER A 60 19.62 12.95 -0.19
C SER A 60 18.13 12.87 -0.53
N TYR A 61 17.37 13.94 -0.33
CA TYR A 61 15.92 13.89 -0.43
C TYR A 61 15.32 15.09 -1.18
N THR A 62 14.15 14.87 -1.78
CA THR A 62 13.31 15.89 -2.43
C THR A 62 12.03 16.09 -1.60
N ARG A 63 11.41 17.28 -1.62
CA ARG A 63 10.18 17.57 -0.85
C ARG A 63 9.14 18.35 -1.67
N ASN A 64 7.88 18.26 -1.29
CA ASN A 64 6.75 18.96 -1.96
C ASN A 64 6.36 20.29 -1.28
N PHE A 65 7.12 20.73 -0.29
CA PHE A 65 6.86 21.96 0.47
C PHE A 65 8.09 22.87 0.47
N LYS A 66 7.87 24.19 0.52
CA LYS A 66 8.93 25.21 0.48
C LYS A 66 9.44 25.59 1.86
N ASP A 67 8.64 25.37 2.90
CA ASP A 67 8.99 25.76 4.26
C ASP A 67 10.20 24.99 4.78
N LYS A 68 11.11 25.71 5.43
CA LYS A 68 12.27 25.09 6.08
C LYS A 68 11.83 24.20 7.23
N LEU A 69 12.51 23.06 7.38
CA LEU A 69 12.31 22.23 8.54
C LEU A 69 13.00 22.84 9.77
N PRO A 70 12.40 22.78 10.96
CA PRO A 70 13.05 23.23 12.18
C PRO A 70 14.35 22.45 12.45
N ASN A 71 15.34 23.11 13.06
CA ASN A 71 16.63 22.48 13.39
C ASN A 71 16.49 21.29 14.35
N PHE A 72 15.49 21.30 15.24
CA PHE A 72 15.18 20.19 16.15
C PHE A 72 14.58 18.95 15.46
N GLY A 73 14.24 19.09 14.17
CA GLY A 73 13.70 18.04 13.32
C GLY A 73 12.20 17.80 13.49
N THR A 74 11.56 17.45 12.39
CA THR A 74 10.14 17.07 12.32
C THR A 74 10.05 15.57 12.05
N THR A 75 9.13 14.89 12.72
CA THR A 75 8.91 13.45 12.51
C THR A 75 8.10 13.21 11.25
N PHE A 76 8.61 12.35 10.39
CA PHE A 76 7.91 11.79 9.25
C PHE A 76 7.76 10.27 9.45
N VAL A 77 6.78 9.69 8.79
CA VAL A 77 6.43 8.27 8.84
C VAL A 77 6.39 7.67 7.44
N THR A 78 6.63 6.37 7.31
CA THR A 78 6.53 5.66 6.03
C THR A 78 5.08 5.39 5.64
N GLU A 79 4.86 4.87 4.45
CA GLU A 79 3.55 4.46 3.97
C GLU A 79 2.90 3.39 4.88
N GLU A 80 3.66 2.42 5.37
CA GLU A 80 3.19 1.38 6.29
C GLU A 80 2.65 1.97 7.60
N ALA A 81 3.35 2.97 8.13
CA ALA A 81 2.89 3.68 9.32
C ALA A 81 1.60 4.48 9.05
N VAL A 82 1.45 5.10 7.87
CA VAL A 82 0.20 5.75 7.47
C VAL A 82 -0.95 4.75 7.44
N TYR A 83 -0.73 3.52 6.95
CA TYR A 83 -1.75 2.47 6.95
C TYR A 83 -2.17 2.09 8.37
N ASN A 84 -1.19 1.87 9.25
CA ASN A 84 -1.41 1.55 10.66
C ASN A 84 -2.20 2.65 11.38
N MET A 85 -1.87 3.92 11.10
CA MET A 85 -2.59 5.08 11.63
C MET A 85 -4.03 5.15 11.09
N SER A 86 -4.21 4.87 9.80
CA SER A 86 -5.52 4.91 9.14
C SER A 86 -6.49 3.88 9.70
N PHE A 87 -6.01 2.67 10.01
CA PHE A 87 -6.85 1.61 10.61
C PHE A 87 -7.38 1.94 12.01
N ARG A 88 -6.74 2.86 12.72
CA ARG A 88 -7.16 3.32 14.06
C ARG A 88 -8.03 4.57 14.03
N SER A 89 -8.17 5.21 12.87
CA SER A 89 -8.90 6.48 12.73
C SER A 89 -10.42 6.27 12.76
N ASN A 90 -11.12 7.24 13.37
CA ASN A 90 -12.58 7.27 13.40
C ASN A 90 -13.22 8.04 12.24
N LYS A 91 -12.43 8.71 11.38
CA LYS A 91 -12.97 9.48 10.25
C LYS A 91 -13.61 8.59 9.18
N ALA A 92 -14.62 9.11 8.49
CA ALA A 92 -15.38 8.36 7.50
C ALA A 92 -14.49 7.91 6.32
N GLU A 93 -13.62 8.78 5.85
CA GLU A 93 -12.67 8.54 4.76
C GLU A 93 -11.68 7.44 5.12
N ALA A 94 -11.14 7.47 6.34
CA ALA A 94 -10.23 6.44 6.84
C ALA A 94 -10.93 5.08 7.01
N LYS A 95 -12.19 5.07 7.44
CA LYS A 95 -13.02 3.85 7.49
C LYS A 95 -13.30 3.28 6.10
N LEU A 96 -13.55 4.12 5.10
CA LEU A 96 -13.70 3.68 3.71
C LEU A 96 -12.42 3.02 3.19
N PHE A 97 -11.26 3.65 3.44
CA PHE A 97 -9.96 3.07 3.10
C PHE A 97 -9.75 1.72 3.81
N THR A 98 -9.98 1.66 5.13
CA THR A 98 -9.85 0.43 5.92
C THR A 98 -10.73 -0.70 5.38
N LYS A 99 -11.98 -0.39 5.04
CA LYS A 99 -12.93 -1.33 4.44
C LYS A 99 -12.46 -1.80 3.06
N TRP A 100 -11.90 -0.91 2.25
CA TRP A 100 -11.33 -1.27 0.95
C TRP A 100 -10.12 -2.19 1.10
N VAL A 101 -9.16 -1.87 1.98
CA VAL A 101 -7.99 -2.72 2.23
C VAL A 101 -8.42 -4.10 2.75
N THR A 102 -9.37 -4.15 3.67
CA THR A 102 -9.88 -5.43 4.21
C THR A 102 -10.48 -6.31 3.12
N LYS A 103 -11.20 -5.71 2.15
CA LYS A 103 -11.72 -6.44 0.99
C LYS A 103 -10.59 -6.95 0.09
N ALA A 104 -9.58 -6.11 -0.18
CA ALA A 104 -8.41 -6.50 -0.98
C ALA A 104 -7.65 -7.67 -0.34
N LEU A 105 -7.36 -7.59 0.96
CA LEU A 105 -6.71 -8.67 1.71
C LEU A 105 -7.55 -9.95 1.73
N LYS A 106 -8.88 -9.84 1.84
CA LYS A 106 -9.77 -11.00 1.75
C LYS A 106 -9.70 -11.66 0.38
N GLN A 107 -9.66 -10.90 -0.71
CA GLN A 107 -9.48 -11.44 -2.06
C GLN A 107 -8.13 -12.15 -2.19
N ILE A 108 -7.04 -11.53 -1.74
CA ILE A 108 -5.71 -12.15 -1.75
C ILE A 108 -5.70 -13.46 -0.96
N ARG A 109 -6.32 -13.49 0.22
CA ARG A 109 -6.39 -14.72 1.04
C ARG A 109 -7.17 -15.85 0.35
N ILE A 110 -8.25 -15.53 -0.37
CA ILE A 110 -9.11 -16.54 -1.00
C ILE A 110 -8.54 -17.01 -2.34
N HIS A 111 -8.03 -16.09 -3.15
CA HIS A 111 -7.65 -16.35 -4.55
C HIS A 111 -6.13 -16.44 -4.76
N GLY A 112 -5.34 -15.96 -3.80
CA GLY A 112 -3.89 -15.80 -3.93
C GLY A 112 -3.46 -14.53 -4.66
N TYR A 113 -4.40 -13.69 -5.07
CA TYR A 113 -4.14 -12.45 -5.81
C TYR A 113 -5.24 -11.40 -5.59
N TYR A 114 -4.95 -10.14 -5.92
CA TYR A 114 -5.91 -9.04 -5.96
C TYR A 114 -6.17 -8.63 -7.40
N ILE A 115 -7.42 -8.33 -7.74
CA ILE A 115 -7.82 -7.87 -9.07
C ILE A 115 -8.18 -6.38 -8.93
N ALA A 116 -7.38 -5.51 -9.55
CA ALA A 116 -7.57 -4.08 -9.46
C ALA A 116 -8.55 -3.56 -10.53
N THR A 117 -8.59 -4.21 -11.71
CA THR A 117 -9.39 -3.77 -12.86
C THR A 117 -10.14 -4.92 -13.55
N GLU A 118 -11.19 -4.59 -14.30
CA GLU A 118 -11.93 -5.56 -15.12
C GLU A 118 -11.03 -6.23 -16.18
N LYS A 119 -10.04 -5.51 -16.71
CA LYS A 119 -9.03 -6.09 -17.61
C LYS A 119 -8.19 -7.16 -16.93
N ASP A 120 -7.85 -6.99 -15.64
CA ASP A 120 -7.11 -7.99 -14.89
C ASP A 120 -7.95 -9.26 -14.69
N GLN A 121 -9.27 -9.12 -14.53
CA GLN A 121 -10.21 -10.23 -14.46
C GLN A 121 -10.23 -11.03 -15.78
N GLU A 122 -10.35 -10.33 -16.92
CA GLU A 122 -10.38 -10.95 -18.24
C GLU A 122 -9.10 -11.75 -18.53
N TRP A 123 -7.93 -11.20 -18.19
CA TRP A 123 -6.65 -11.92 -18.30
C TRP A 123 -6.58 -13.18 -17.43
N LEU A 124 -7.13 -13.12 -16.21
CA LEU A 124 -7.19 -14.28 -15.32
C LEU A 124 -8.11 -15.37 -15.85
N ASP A 125 -9.27 -14.98 -16.39
CA ASP A 125 -10.27 -15.90 -16.93
C ASP A 125 -9.68 -16.67 -18.12
N ILE A 126 -9.04 -15.97 -19.07
CA ILE A 126 -8.29 -16.58 -20.20
C ILE A 126 -7.25 -17.58 -19.70
N ARG A 127 -6.48 -17.22 -18.66
CA ARG A 127 -5.45 -18.10 -18.09
C ARG A 127 -6.06 -19.35 -17.44
N THR A 128 -7.18 -19.21 -16.74
CA THR A 128 -7.86 -20.36 -16.13
C THR A 128 -8.49 -21.28 -17.16
N GLU A 129 -9.06 -20.74 -18.24
CA GLU A 129 -9.61 -21.52 -19.34
C GLU A 129 -8.52 -22.32 -20.06
N GLY A 130 -7.37 -21.71 -20.34
CA GLY A 130 -6.20 -22.40 -20.91
C GLY A 130 -5.72 -23.59 -20.06
N LYS A 131 -5.63 -23.41 -18.74
CA LYS A 131 -5.25 -24.52 -17.83
C LYS A 131 -6.30 -25.64 -17.80
N ARG A 132 -7.59 -25.31 -17.92
CA ARG A 132 -8.68 -26.29 -17.95
C ARG A 132 -8.65 -27.08 -19.25
N SER A 133 -8.49 -26.42 -20.39
CA SER A 133 -8.43 -27.07 -21.70
C SER A 133 -7.22 -28.00 -21.81
N GLU A 134 -6.04 -27.59 -21.34
CA GLU A 134 -4.85 -28.44 -21.24
C GLU A 134 -5.09 -29.68 -20.37
N LYS A 135 -5.70 -29.52 -19.20
CA LYS A 135 -6.00 -30.63 -18.28
C LYS A 135 -7.00 -31.62 -18.89
N ILE A 136 -8.03 -31.12 -19.59
CA ILE A 136 -9.01 -31.93 -20.30
C ILE A 136 -8.33 -32.70 -21.45
N LEU A 137 -7.45 -32.06 -22.20
CA LEU A 137 -6.69 -32.71 -23.28
C LEU A 137 -5.81 -33.83 -22.71
N GLN A 138 -5.04 -33.58 -21.66
CA GLN A 138 -4.22 -34.61 -21.03
C GLN A 138 -5.06 -35.80 -20.52
N MET A 139 -6.21 -35.54 -19.91
CA MET A 139 -7.14 -36.60 -19.49
C MET A 139 -7.65 -37.43 -20.67
N LYS A 140 -8.04 -36.79 -21.78
CA LYS A 140 -8.47 -37.48 -23.01
C LYS A 140 -7.36 -38.32 -23.61
N TYR A 141 -6.15 -37.78 -23.73
CA TYR A 141 -4.98 -38.52 -24.21
C TYR A 141 -4.72 -39.74 -23.34
N LYS A 142 -4.68 -39.57 -22.01
CA LYS A 142 -4.44 -40.69 -21.09
C LYS A 142 -5.52 -41.77 -21.19
N SER A 143 -6.79 -41.40 -21.32
CA SER A 143 -7.89 -42.34 -21.51
C SER A 143 -7.84 -43.08 -22.85
N PHE A 144 -7.40 -42.41 -23.92
CA PHE A 144 -7.30 -43.02 -25.25
C PHE A 144 -6.23 -44.12 -25.25
N PHE A 145 -5.04 -43.85 -24.71
CA PHE A 145 -3.96 -44.84 -24.63
C PHE A 145 -4.32 -46.07 -23.79
N ILE A 146 -5.09 -45.90 -22.71
CA ILE A 146 -5.53 -47.02 -21.85
C ILE A 146 -6.47 -47.96 -22.61
N ASN A 147 -7.40 -47.44 -23.42
CA ASN A 147 -8.39 -48.24 -24.15
C ASN A 147 -7.81 -48.96 -25.39
N THR A 148 -6.67 -48.52 -25.90
CA THR A 148 -6.00 -49.14 -27.07
C THR A 148 -4.99 -50.23 -26.70
N SER A 149 -4.71 -50.44 -25.42
CA SER A 149 -3.74 -51.43 -24.92
C SER A 149 -4.38 -52.71 -24.32
N THR A 150 -5.68 -52.87 -24.52
CA THR A 150 -6.49 -54.09 -24.24
C THR A 150 -7.06 -54.63 -25.53
#